data_AF-C7HS15-F1
#
_entry.id   AF-C7HS15-F1
#
_cell.length_a   1.000
_cell.length_b   1.000
_cell.length_c   1.000
_cell.angle_alpha   90.00
_cell.angle_beta   90.00
_cell.angle_gamma   90.00
#
_symmetry.space_group_name_H-M   'P 1'
#
loop_
_entity.id
_entity.type
_entity.pdbx_description
1 polymer ?
#
loop_
_entity_poly.entity_id
_entity_poly.type
_entity_poly.pdbx_seq_one_letter_code
_entity_poly.pdbx_strand_id
1 'polypeptide(L)'
;MKYFLKKHSKEIKIFISLGLSILFLTFLYRLYKLGILTNSDKLYDYIGAFTYLAPLIFIILKVLIGFVPFIPTTIFIVIGFALFGQKFGLFLNYITGLMTAVLNYTLTRIYGKRFLNFFLPKKALKNTKVRQDKAQKDLKKFYF
;
A
#
# COMPACT_ATOMS: atom_id res chain seq x y z
N MET A 1 -19.25 -22.03 14.05
CA MET A 1 -19.05 -20.97 13.03
C MET A 1 -17.57 -20.65 12.73
N LYS A 2 -16.70 -20.41 13.74
CA LYS A 2 -15.27 -20.10 13.54
C LYS A 2 -14.43 -21.19 12.84
N TYR A 3 -14.82 -22.47 12.90
CA TYR A 3 -14.07 -23.59 12.32
C TYR A 3 -14.21 -23.71 10.78
N PHE A 4 -15.34 -23.31 10.21
CA PHE A 4 -15.62 -23.41 8.77
C PHE A 4 -14.85 -22.33 7.97
N LEU A 5 -14.77 -21.12 8.53
CA LEU A 5 -14.04 -19.98 7.94
C LEU A 5 -12.52 -20.23 7.81
N LYS A 6 -11.93 -21.07 8.67
CA LYS A 6 -10.49 -21.38 8.64
C LYS A 6 -10.12 -22.28 7.45
N LYS A 7 -11.03 -23.15 7.01
CA LYS A 7 -10.80 -24.14 5.95
C LYS A 7 -10.85 -23.53 4.53
N HIS A 8 -11.79 -22.60 4.26
CA HIS A 8 -11.93 -21.93 2.95
C HIS A 8 -11.35 -20.50 2.88
N SER A 9 -10.55 -20.08 3.87
CA SER A 9 -10.01 -18.71 3.95
C SER A 9 -9.19 -18.25 2.73
N LYS A 10 -8.65 -19.17 1.93
CA LYS A 10 -7.94 -18.84 0.68
C LYS A 10 -8.89 -18.58 -0.48
N GLU A 11 -9.89 -19.43 -0.68
CA GLU A 11 -10.88 -19.29 -1.74
C GLU A 11 -11.74 -18.05 -1.51
N ILE A 12 -12.14 -17.78 -0.26
CA ILE A 12 -12.87 -16.57 0.10
C ILE A 12 -12.06 -15.31 -0.24
N LYS A 13 -10.74 -15.30 0.04
CA LYS A 13 -9.86 -14.18 -0.35
C LYS A 13 -9.75 -14.02 -1.86
N ILE A 14 -9.73 -15.12 -2.62
CA ILE A 14 -9.67 -15.10 -4.09
C ILE A 14 -10.99 -14.55 -4.66
N PHE A 15 -12.14 -15.00 -4.15
CA PHE A 15 -13.45 -14.49 -4.57
C PHE A 15 -13.63 -13.00 -4.21
N ILE A 16 -13.20 -12.58 -3.02
CA ILE A 16 -13.21 -11.16 -2.63
C ILE A 16 -12.29 -10.35 -3.55
N SER A 17 -11.08 -10.85 -3.84
CA SER A 17 -10.14 -10.20 -4.76
C SER A 17 -10.71 -10.07 -6.17
N LEU A 18 -11.38 -11.11 -6.69
CA LEU A 18 -12.00 -11.12 -8.01
C LEU A 18 -13.17 -10.14 -8.07
N GLY A 19 -14.04 -10.15 -7.06
CA GLY A 19 -15.16 -9.21 -6.97
C GLY A 19 -14.70 -7.75 -6.89
N LEU A 20 -13.65 -7.47 -6.10
CA LEU A 20 -13.07 -6.14 -6.01
C LEU A 20 -12.43 -5.69 -7.33
N SER A 21 -11.80 -6.61 -8.04
CA SER A 21 -11.21 -6.35 -9.36
C SER A 21 -12.29 -6.02 -10.39
N ILE A 22 -13.39 -6.77 -10.42
CA ILE A 22 -14.53 -6.52 -11.33
C ILE A 22 -15.19 -5.17 -11.04
N LEU A 23 -15.41 -4.84 -9.76
CA LEU A 23 -15.90 -3.52 -9.35
C LEU A 23 -14.97 -2.40 -9.81
N PHE A 24 -13.66 -2.58 -9.65
CA PHE A 24 -12.66 -1.63 -10.07
C PHE A 24 -12.64 -1.42 -11.59
N LEU A 25 -12.71 -2.50 -12.37
CA LEU A 25 -12.83 -2.45 -13.83
C LEU A 25 -14.12 -1.73 -14.28
N THR A 26 -15.23 -1.97 -13.58
CA THR A 26 -16.52 -1.34 -13.88
C THR A 26 -16.49 0.16 -13.57
N PHE A 27 -15.81 0.54 -12.49
CA PHE A 27 -15.56 1.93 -12.13
C PHE A 27 -14.66 2.65 -13.15
N LEU A 28 -13.57 2.01 -13.59
CA LEU A 28 -12.71 2.53 -14.65
C LEU A 28 -13.48 2.69 -15.97
N TYR A 29 -14.35 1.73 -16.32
CA TYR A 29 -15.18 1.82 -17.52
C TYR A 29 -16.17 2.98 -17.46
N ARG A 30 -16.79 3.23 -16.29
CA ARG A 30 -17.65 4.41 -16.07
C ARG A 30 -16.88 5.71 -16.26
N LEU A 31 -15.68 5.82 -15.67
CA LEU A 31 -14.80 6.98 -15.81
C LEU A 31 -14.36 7.22 -17.26
N TYR A 32 -14.15 6.14 -18.02
CA TYR A 32 -13.80 6.22 -19.44
C TYR A 32 -14.99 6.73 -20.25
N LYS A 33 -16.19 6.20 -19.99
CA LYS A 33 -17.41 6.64 -20.69
C LYS A 33 -17.80 8.10 -20.40
N LEU A 34 -17.45 8.61 -19.21
CA LEU A 34 -17.64 10.02 -18.85
C LEU A 34 -16.63 10.96 -19.54
N GLY A 35 -15.65 10.42 -20.27
CA GLY A 35 -14.62 11.22 -20.95
C GLY A 35 -13.62 11.87 -20.00
N ILE A 36 -13.70 11.57 -18.70
CA ILE A 36 -12.81 12.09 -17.65
C ILE A 36 -11.40 11.52 -17.81
N LEU A 37 -11.29 10.24 -18.23
CA LEU A 37 -9.99 9.62 -18.54
C LEU A 37 -9.43 10.03 -19.91
N THR A 38 -10.26 10.60 -20.78
CA THR A 38 -9.92 10.87 -22.18
C THR A 38 -9.67 12.36 -22.44
N ASN A 39 -10.18 13.24 -21.58
CA ASN A 39 -10.14 14.68 -21.78
C ASN A 39 -9.62 15.38 -20.51
N SER A 40 -8.37 15.83 -20.58
CA SER A 40 -7.65 16.42 -19.44
C SER A 40 -8.37 17.61 -18.82
N ASP A 41 -9.03 18.45 -19.62
CA ASP A 41 -9.73 19.65 -19.11
C ASP A 41 -10.93 19.29 -18.23
N LYS A 42 -11.70 18.25 -18.60
CA LYS A 42 -12.82 17.75 -17.79
C LYS A 42 -12.37 17.04 -16.53
N LEU A 43 -11.20 16.41 -16.57
CA LEU A 43 -10.55 15.84 -15.40
C LEU A 43 -10.21 16.96 -14.40
N TYR A 44 -9.57 18.04 -14.89
CA TYR A 44 -9.19 19.18 -14.06
C TYR A 44 -10.40 19.92 -13.49
N ASP A 45 -11.48 20.12 -14.24
CA ASP A 45 -12.72 20.75 -13.71
C ASP A 45 -13.40 19.90 -12.63
N TYR A 46 -13.44 18.57 -12.82
CA TYR A 46 -14.06 17.65 -11.85
C TYR A 46 -13.26 17.56 -10.55
N ILE A 47 -11.92 17.67 -10.63
CA ILE A 47 -11.01 17.68 -9.48
C ILE A 47 -10.90 19.09 -8.87
N GLY A 48 -11.10 20.13 -9.68
CA GLY A 48 -11.08 21.55 -9.30
C GLY A 48 -12.10 21.93 -8.23
N ALA A 49 -13.19 21.17 -8.12
CA ALA A 49 -14.16 21.34 -7.03
C ALA A 49 -13.67 20.82 -5.66
N PHE A 50 -12.62 20.00 -5.62
CA PHE A 50 -12.10 19.35 -4.41
C PHE A 50 -10.69 19.83 -4.00
N THR A 51 -10.16 20.87 -4.64
CA THR A 51 -8.71 21.19 -4.68
C THR A 51 -8.07 21.43 -3.31
N TYR A 52 -8.78 22.01 -2.33
CA TYR A 52 -8.17 22.34 -1.04
C TYR A 52 -8.01 21.11 -0.11
N LEU A 53 -8.99 20.20 -0.10
CA LEU A 53 -8.97 18.99 0.74
C LEU A 53 -8.34 17.77 0.03
N ALA A 54 -8.27 17.78 -1.30
CA ALA A 54 -7.73 16.68 -2.08
C ALA A 54 -6.30 16.25 -1.69
N PRO A 55 -5.33 17.14 -1.44
CA PRO A 55 -3.99 16.74 -1.03
C PRO A 55 -3.97 16.01 0.31
N LEU A 56 -4.77 16.46 1.27
CA LEU A 56 -4.86 15.87 2.61
C LEU A 56 -5.49 14.48 2.56
N ILE A 57 -6.59 14.33 1.81
CA ILE A 57 -7.24 13.04 1.58
C ILE A 57 -6.28 12.08 0.85
N PHE A 58 -5.55 12.57 -0.15
CA PHE A 58 -4.57 11.78 -0.89
C PHE A 58 -3.46 11.23 0.02
N ILE A 59 -2.90 12.08 0.89
CA ILE A 59 -1.87 11.66 1.87
C ILE A 59 -2.42 10.57 2.79
N ILE A 60 -3.58 10.81 3.41
CA ILE A 60 -4.20 9.85 4.35
C ILE A 60 -4.45 8.51 3.64
N LEU A 61 -5.04 8.54 2.45
CA LEU A 61 -5.39 7.35 1.69
C LEU A 61 -4.14 6.56 1.28
N LYS A 62 -3.10 7.23 0.78
CA LYS A 62 -1.84 6.56 0.40
C LYS A 62 -1.08 6.00 1.59
N VAL A 63 -1.07 6.70 2.73
CA VAL A 63 -0.47 6.18 3.96
C VAL A 63 -1.18 4.90 4.39
N LEU A 64 -2.52 4.89 4.41
CA LEU A 64 -3.31 3.71 4.78
C LEU A 64 -3.05 2.51 3.84
N ILE A 65 -3.02 2.76 2.54
CA ILE A 65 -2.74 1.74 1.52
C ILE A 65 -1.28 1.26 1.59
N GLY A 66 -0.35 2.11 2.02
CA GLY A 66 1.06 1.75 2.21
C GLY A 66 1.30 0.64 3.24
N PHE A 67 0.32 0.36 4.12
CA PHE A 67 0.33 -0.79 5.02
C PHE A 67 -0.30 -2.05 4.40
N VAL A 68 -0.70 -2.00 3.13
CA VAL A 68 -1.46 -3.07 2.48
C VAL A 68 -0.64 -3.61 1.29
N PRO A 69 0.10 -4.72 1.46
CA PRO A 69 1.12 -5.14 0.51
C PRO A 69 0.58 -5.66 -0.82
N PHE A 70 -0.72 -5.96 -0.91
CA PHE A 70 -1.36 -6.44 -2.13
C PHE A 70 -1.81 -5.31 -3.06
N ILE A 71 -1.85 -4.06 -2.59
CA ILE A 71 -2.28 -2.93 -3.41
C ILE A 71 -1.05 -2.30 -4.07
N PRO A 72 -0.96 -2.27 -5.41
CA PRO A 72 0.18 -1.69 -6.09
C PRO A 72 0.21 -0.17 -5.89
N THR A 73 1.22 0.32 -5.16
CA THR A 73 1.39 1.74 -4.84
C THR A 73 1.63 2.60 -6.08
N THR A 74 2.19 2.02 -7.15
CA THR A 74 2.52 2.71 -8.40
C THR A 74 1.30 3.39 -9.04
N ILE A 75 0.11 2.78 -8.97
CA ILE A 75 -1.12 3.36 -9.53
C ILE A 75 -1.43 4.71 -8.86
N PHE A 76 -1.25 4.78 -7.54
CA PHE A 76 -1.49 6.01 -6.77
C PHE A 76 -0.46 7.11 -7.07
N ILE A 77 0.75 6.74 -7.51
CA ILE A 77 1.75 7.72 -7.95
C ILE A 77 1.29 8.40 -9.24
N VAL A 78 0.83 7.60 -10.23
CA VAL A 78 0.28 8.11 -11.49
C VAL A 78 -0.96 8.98 -11.25
N ILE A 79 -1.86 8.52 -10.37
CA ILE A 79 -3.01 9.32 -9.94
C ILE A 79 -2.55 10.64 -9.31
N GLY A 80 -1.54 10.64 -8.43
CA GLY A 80 -1.01 11.87 -7.85
C GLY A 80 -0.50 12.88 -8.89
N PHE A 81 0.17 12.40 -9.94
CA PHE A 81 0.58 13.27 -11.06
C PHE A 81 -0.61 13.78 -11.88
N ALA A 82 -1.61 12.94 -12.13
CA ALA A 82 -2.81 13.33 -12.87
C ALA A 82 -3.68 14.32 -12.10
N LEU A 83 -3.80 14.17 -10.77
CA LEU A 83 -4.65 15.01 -9.93
C LEU A 83 -4.01 16.37 -9.57
N PHE A 84 -2.71 16.37 -9.29
CA PHE A 84 -2.00 17.54 -8.73
C PHE A 84 -0.97 18.14 -9.70
N GLY A 85 -0.87 17.60 -10.91
CA GLY A 85 0.14 17.98 -11.89
C GLY A 85 1.55 17.47 -11.54
N GLN A 86 2.49 17.70 -12.46
CA GLN A 86 3.83 17.12 -12.38
C GLN A 86 4.59 17.56 -11.12
N LYS A 87 4.65 18.87 -10.82
CA LYS A 87 5.48 19.41 -9.73
C LYS A 87 4.87 19.14 -8.35
N PHE A 88 3.61 19.48 -8.15
CA PHE A 88 2.95 19.34 -6.85
C PHE A 88 2.59 17.87 -6.56
N GLY A 89 2.20 17.10 -7.59
CA GLY A 89 2.03 15.65 -7.49
C GLY A 89 3.34 14.93 -7.13
N LEU A 90 4.49 15.36 -7.66
CA LEU A 90 5.79 14.81 -7.25
C LEU A 90 6.05 15.05 -5.76
N PHE A 91 5.83 16.29 -5.32
CA PHE A 91 6.05 16.69 -3.93
C PHE A 91 5.15 15.90 -2.96
N LEU A 92 3.85 15.83 -3.25
CA LEU A 92 2.90 15.07 -2.42
C LEU A 92 3.26 13.58 -2.39
N ASN A 93 3.57 12.98 -3.53
CA ASN A 93 3.98 11.58 -3.60
C ASN A 93 5.24 11.31 -2.76
N TYR A 94 6.22 12.22 -2.79
CA TYR A 94 7.45 12.13 -2.02
C TYR A 94 7.19 12.21 -0.51
N ILE A 95 6.50 13.26 -0.04
CA ILE A 95 6.17 13.45 1.38
C ILE A 95 5.38 12.26 1.93
N THR A 96 4.39 11.80 1.17
CA THR A 96 3.57 10.66 1.60
C THR A 96 4.39 9.37 1.71
N GLY A 97 5.35 9.18 0.80
CA GLY A 97 6.29 8.05 0.85
C GLY A 97 7.15 8.09 2.11
N LEU A 98 7.69 9.26 2.48
CA LEU A 98 8.44 9.44 3.72
C LEU A 98 7.58 9.14 4.95
N MET A 99 6.36 9.70 5.02
CA MET A 99 5.44 9.46 6.14
C MET A 99 5.12 7.97 6.29
N THR A 100 4.84 7.29 5.17
CA THR A 100 4.56 5.85 5.16
C THR A 100 5.76 5.04 5.66
N ALA A 101 6.98 5.38 5.22
CA ALA A 101 8.19 4.70 5.66
C ALA A 101 8.45 4.89 7.17
N VAL A 102 8.32 6.12 7.67
CA VAL A 102 8.45 6.44 9.10
C VAL A 102 7.43 5.66 9.93
N LEU A 103 6.17 5.63 9.50
CA LEU A 103 5.13 4.89 10.20
C LEU A 103 5.37 3.38 10.16
N ASN A 104 5.72 2.82 9.01
CA ASN A 104 6.05 1.39 8.87
C ASN A 104 7.22 1.00 9.78
N TYR A 105 8.26 1.82 9.83
CA TYR A 105 9.40 1.64 10.73
C TYR A 105 8.97 1.70 12.19
N THR A 106 8.15 2.69 12.56
CA THR A 106 7.65 2.87 13.92
C THR A 106 6.79 1.69 14.36
N LEU A 107 5.85 1.24 13.53
CA LEU A 107 5.04 0.05 13.78
C LEU A 107 5.92 -1.19 13.93
N THR A 108 6.91 -1.37 13.06
CA THR A 108 7.84 -2.50 13.15
C THR A 108 8.65 -2.47 14.45
N ARG A 109 9.06 -1.28 14.91
CA ARG A 109 9.80 -1.11 16.17
C ARG A 109 8.94 -1.42 17.39
N ILE A 110 7.67 -1.01 17.41
CA ILE A 110 6.74 -1.24 18.53
C ILE A 110 6.28 -2.70 18.59
N TYR A 111 5.82 -3.25 17.47
CA TYR A 111 5.21 -4.59 17.42
C TYR A 111 6.22 -5.72 17.14
N GLY A 112 7.45 -5.38 16.76
CA GLY A 112 8.57 -6.30 16.60
C GLY A 112 8.28 -7.48 15.66
N LYS A 113 8.73 -8.67 16.05
CA LYS A 113 8.60 -9.91 15.24
C LYS A 113 7.14 -10.30 14.94
N ARG A 114 6.15 -9.86 15.73
CA ARG A 114 4.73 -10.19 15.50
C ARG A 114 4.18 -9.48 14.26
N PHE A 115 4.59 -8.23 14.01
CA PHE A 115 4.24 -7.48 12.81
C PHE A 115 4.85 -8.11 11.56
N LEU A 116 6.16 -8.40 11.60
CA LEU A 116 6.84 -9.09 10.51
C LEU A 116 6.18 -10.44 10.17
N ASN A 117 5.70 -11.20 11.16
CA ASN A 117 5.04 -12.48 10.94
C ASN A 117 3.70 -12.39 10.20
N PHE A 118 3.02 -11.23 10.24
CA PHE A 118 1.78 -11.00 9.51
C PHE A 118 2.04 -10.60 8.05
N PHE A 119 3.10 -9.82 7.82
CA PHE A 119 3.44 -9.27 6.50
C PHE A 119 4.33 -10.19 5.65
N LEU A 120 5.25 -10.93 6.27
CA LEU A 120 6.24 -11.72 5.55
C LEU A 120 5.83 -13.19 5.43
N PRO A 121 6.08 -13.83 4.27
CA PRO A 121 5.93 -15.27 4.14
C PRO A 121 6.91 -15.99 5.07
N LYS A 122 6.49 -17.14 5.62
CA LYS A 122 7.27 -17.95 6.60
C LYS A 122 8.72 -18.23 6.17
N LYS A 123 8.99 -18.33 4.87
CA LYS A 123 10.34 -18.51 4.30
C LYS A 123 11.25 -17.31 4.53
N ALA A 124 10.76 -16.08 4.33
CA ALA A 124 11.54 -14.86 4.57
C ALA A 124 11.91 -14.72 6.06
N LEU A 125 10.99 -15.06 6.96
CA LEU A 125 11.21 -15.03 8.41
C LEU A 125 12.27 -16.03 8.87
N LYS A 126 12.29 -17.25 8.30
CA LYS A 126 13.30 -18.27 8.62
C LYS A 126 14.71 -17.79 8.28
N ASN A 127 14.89 -17.22 7.09
CA ASN A 127 16.19 -16.71 6.64
C ASN A 127 16.69 -15.55 7.52
N THR A 128 15.77 -14.69 7.98
CA THR A 128 16.10 -13.58 8.88
C THR A 128 16.55 -14.09 10.25
N LYS A 129 15.90 -15.13 10.80
CA LYS A 129 16.31 -15.76 12.08
C LYS A 129 17.69 -16.40 11.98
N VAL A 130 17.95 -17.16 10.91
CA VAL A 130 19.27 -17.79 10.68
C VAL A 130 20.38 -16.74 10.60
N ARG A 131 20.13 -15.61 9.93
CA ARG A 131 21.08 -14.48 9.87
C ARG A 131 21.32 -13.84 11.25
N GLN A 132 20.27 -13.68 12.06
CA GLN A 132 20.39 -13.17 13.44
C GLN A 132 21.21 -14.11 14.33
N ASP A 133 20.95 -15.42 14.26
CA ASP A 133 21.68 -16.43 15.05
C ASP A 133 23.15 -16.52 14.63
N LYS A 134 23.44 -16.37 13.33
CA LYS A 134 24.82 -16.37 12.81
C LYS A 134 25.58 -15.12 13.28
N ALA A 135 24.97 -13.93 13.14
CA ALA A 135 25.57 -12.68 13.61
C ALA A 135 25.82 -12.69 15.13
N GLN A 136 24.92 -13.29 15.93
CA GLN A 136 25.12 -13.47 17.36
C GLN A 136 26.27 -14.44 17.69
N LYS A 137 26.41 -15.53 16.94
CA LYS A 137 27.52 -16.48 17.11
C LYS A 137 28.86 -15.84 16.75
N ASP A 138 28.92 -15.11 15.64
CA ASP A 138 30.14 -14.44 15.17
C ASP A 138 30.59 -13.36 16.16
N LEU A 139 29.65 -12.59 16.73
CA LEU A 139 29.96 -11.64 17.82
C LEU A 139 30.48 -12.35 19.07
N LYS A 140 29.83 -13.42 19.53
CA LYS A 140 30.31 -14.15 20.73
C LYS A 140 31.72 -14.73 20.54
N LYS A 141 32.07 -15.15 19.33
CA LYS A 141 33.40 -15.68 18.98
C LYS A 141 34.49 -14.59 18.86
N PHE A 142 34.10 -13.32 18.83
CA PHE A 142 35.01 -12.18 18.78
C PHE A 142 35.30 -11.60 20.17
N TYR A 143 34.38 -11.80 21.12
CA TYR A 143 34.49 -11.31 22.50
C TYR A 143 34.91 -12.41 23.51
N PHE A 144 35.01 -13.67 23.09
CA PHE A 144 35.55 -14.81 23.82
C PHE A 144 36.52 -15.57 22.91
#